data_AF-A0A9E1GY71-F1
#
_entry.id   AF-A0A9E1GY71-F1
#
_cell.length_a   1.000
_cell.length_b   1.000
_cell.length_c   1.000
_cell.angle_alpha   90.00
_cell.angle_beta   90.00
_cell.angle_gamma   90.00
#
_symmetry.space_group_name_H-M   'P 1'
#
loop_
_entity.id
_entity.type
_entity.pdbx_description
1 polymer ?
#
loop_
_entity_poly.entity_id
_entity_poly.type
_entity_poly.pdbx_seq_one_letter_code
_entity_poly.pdbx_strand_id
1 'polypeptide(L)'
;MEQKKTMNLWQMIALVVLLAGVTISMFFPVLNPTGQKMVSSFETFSQNHEEDEKIGGACKAYLKKIEDDSKREDQEVDCDKFLDDLEGKDDSLTDDENKQRKDALLFPANGIEFLNKSFILDSGRDKIKNYQDKKDDELEKHEKAYLSIYNTYNTSRAVLGFVYFVPLVLIVLVILSFCLKWNKMIAAIVSGIVSLIGAAVAAGLYFMAPKLVSVEEDSVNTIVHNFITQKDVFDLGSNYKDFSSELLSTLWNAMRGNGLLITAVIFLLVLVMAIITMAVGNSQQEVQFEEQRQEYKQNINGYKDQGNLGGFNNISGADIQGGNNGFGGFQGAGGFNGTISNENNGFGSSPFVVEKQKKKEPIVPQPPVKKLGRVRCIEGNSNVPGYKFPEENKIIVGANPTRCQIVINGAPHVSNIHCSIRYNAQRNTYIVKDHSSNGTFVNGARLPKDQAMEYPAGTILSLADGSNKLRLGD
;
A
#
# COMPACT_ATOMS: atom_id res chain seq x y z
N MET A 1 1.99 -26.54 -41.13
CA MET A 1 0.96 -25.72 -40.46
C MET A 1 1.35 -25.60 -39.00
N GLU A 2 1.74 -24.42 -38.52
CA GLU A 2 2.10 -24.23 -37.11
C GLU A 2 0.89 -24.51 -36.22
N GLN A 3 1.02 -25.42 -35.27
CA GLN A 3 -0.01 -25.65 -34.25
C GLN A 3 -0.17 -24.38 -33.40
N LYS A 4 -1.37 -23.79 -33.41
CA LYS A 4 -1.71 -22.66 -32.53
C LYS A 4 -1.66 -23.14 -31.08
N LYS A 5 -0.71 -22.62 -30.30
CA LYS A 5 -0.66 -22.81 -28.85
C LYS A 5 -1.78 -21.98 -28.22
N THR A 6 -2.75 -22.62 -27.58
CA THR A 6 -3.90 -21.95 -26.93
C THR A 6 -3.65 -21.78 -25.44
N MET A 7 -4.35 -20.81 -24.82
CA MET A 7 -4.18 -20.48 -23.40
C MET A 7 -5.03 -21.40 -22.52
N ASN A 8 -4.46 -21.91 -21.42
CA ASN A 8 -5.20 -22.73 -20.46
C ASN A 8 -6.13 -21.86 -19.60
N LEU A 9 -7.21 -22.48 -19.07
CA LEU A 9 -8.20 -21.77 -18.25
C LEU A 9 -7.58 -21.09 -17.02
N TRP A 10 -6.66 -21.76 -16.32
CA TRP A 10 -6.02 -21.18 -15.14
C TRP A 10 -5.10 -19.99 -15.48
N GLN A 11 -4.47 -19.99 -16.67
CA GLN A 11 -3.62 -18.89 -17.13
C GLN A 11 -4.48 -17.64 -17.38
N MET A 12 -5.64 -17.83 -18.02
CA MET A 12 -6.63 -16.77 -18.20
C MET A 12 -7.11 -16.22 -16.86
N ILE A 13 -7.55 -17.08 -15.93
CA ILE A 13 -8.06 -16.67 -14.62
C ILE A 13 -7.00 -15.87 -13.86
N ALA A 14 -5.77 -16.37 -13.78
CA ALA A 14 -4.69 -15.69 -13.06
C ALA A 14 -4.37 -14.31 -13.65
N LEU A 15 -4.29 -14.18 -14.99
CA LEU A 15 -4.07 -12.89 -15.64
C LEU A 15 -5.22 -11.92 -15.40
N VAL A 16 -6.47 -12.37 -15.51
CA VAL A 16 -7.65 -11.53 -15.26
C VAL A 16 -7.70 -11.06 -13.81
N VAL A 17 -7.42 -11.93 -12.84
CA VAL A 17 -7.41 -11.57 -11.42
C VAL A 17 -6.32 -10.54 -11.12
N LEU A 18 -5.11 -10.69 -11.67
CA LEU A 18 -4.04 -9.72 -11.46
C LEU A 18 -4.33 -8.37 -12.13
N LEU A 19 -4.86 -8.38 -13.35
CA LEU A 19 -5.27 -7.15 -14.04
C LEU A 19 -6.42 -6.46 -13.30
N ALA A 20 -7.38 -7.21 -12.77
CA ALA A 20 -8.40 -6.67 -11.88
C ALA A 20 -7.77 -6.09 -10.60
N GLY A 21 -6.75 -6.72 -10.04
CA GLY A 21 -5.95 -6.19 -8.94
C GLY A 21 -5.35 -4.81 -9.24
N VAL A 22 -4.83 -4.60 -10.46
CA VAL A 22 -4.35 -3.27 -10.89
C VAL A 22 -5.49 -2.25 -10.94
N THR A 23 -6.68 -2.64 -11.39
CA THR A 23 -7.82 -1.71 -11.41
C THR A 23 -8.31 -1.37 -10.00
N ILE A 24 -8.28 -2.35 -9.09
CA ILE A 24 -8.64 -2.16 -7.68
C ILE A 24 -7.59 -1.29 -6.97
N SER A 25 -6.32 -1.31 -7.38
CA SER A 25 -5.30 -0.49 -6.75
C SER A 25 -5.50 1.02 -6.96
N MET A 26 -6.36 1.42 -7.91
CA MET A 26 -6.81 2.80 -8.09
C MET A 26 -7.54 3.36 -6.85
N PHE A 27 -8.08 2.50 -5.98
CA PHE A 27 -8.71 2.91 -4.72
C PHE A 27 -7.70 3.11 -3.58
N PHE A 28 -6.43 2.70 -3.75
CA PHE A 28 -5.41 2.94 -2.74
C PHE A 28 -4.90 4.39 -2.79
N PRO A 29 -4.46 4.94 -1.64
CA PRO A 29 -3.96 6.31 -1.58
C PRO A 29 -2.71 6.50 -2.45
N VAL A 30 -2.82 7.37 -3.46
CA VAL A 30 -1.71 7.82 -4.29
C VAL A 30 -0.96 8.95 -3.59
N LEU A 31 -1.70 9.88 -2.98
CA LEU A 31 -1.16 10.92 -2.11
C LEU A 31 -1.72 10.70 -0.71
N ASN A 32 -0.86 10.66 0.28
CA ASN A 32 -1.23 10.52 1.68
C ASN A 32 -0.24 11.28 2.57
N PRO A 33 -0.25 12.62 2.50
CA PRO A 33 0.52 13.45 3.42
C PRO A 33 -0.07 13.37 4.83
N THR A 34 0.84 13.23 5.79
CA THR A 34 0.55 13.25 7.22
C THR A 34 1.63 14.09 7.90
N GLY A 35 1.30 14.71 9.03
CA GLY A 35 2.22 15.50 9.82
C GLY A 35 3.48 14.72 10.17
N GLN A 36 3.33 13.44 10.54
CA GLN A 36 4.45 12.55 10.82
C GLN A 36 5.38 12.35 9.60
N LYS A 37 4.82 12.12 8.40
CA LYS A 37 5.62 11.98 7.17
C LYS A 37 6.31 13.29 6.77
N MET A 38 5.62 14.41 6.97
CA MET A 38 6.18 15.75 6.74
C MET A 38 7.39 15.96 7.65
N VAL A 39 7.19 15.84 8.97
CA VAL A 39 8.25 16.07 9.96
C VAL A 39 9.44 15.14 9.74
N SER A 40 9.22 13.83 9.55
CA SER A 40 10.31 12.87 9.32
C SER A 40 11.09 13.13 8.02
N SER A 41 10.43 13.56 6.95
CA SER A 41 11.09 13.87 5.69
C SER A 41 11.96 15.13 5.82
N PHE A 42 11.42 16.20 6.40
CA PHE A 42 12.16 17.45 6.62
C PHE A 42 13.25 17.34 7.70
N GLU A 43 13.06 16.47 8.69
CA GLU A 43 14.10 16.09 9.66
C GLU A 43 15.31 15.49 8.95
N THR A 44 15.09 14.51 8.06
CA THR A 44 16.14 13.88 7.27
C THR A 44 16.88 14.90 6.40
N PHE A 45 16.14 15.77 5.71
CA PHE A 45 16.74 16.86 4.93
C PHE A 45 17.58 17.80 5.81
N SER A 46 17.05 18.20 6.97
CA SER A 46 17.74 19.14 7.86
C SER A 46 19.00 18.54 8.47
N GLN A 47 19.01 17.24 8.79
CA GLN A 47 20.21 16.54 9.26
C GLN A 47 21.30 16.49 8.19
N ASN A 48 20.93 16.26 6.93
CA ASN A 48 21.89 16.20 5.82
C ASN A 48 22.53 17.56 5.51
N HIS A 49 21.83 18.66 5.82
CA HIS A 49 22.24 20.03 5.49
C HIS A 49 22.50 20.91 6.71
N GLU A 50 22.67 20.30 7.89
CA GLU A 50 22.87 21.04 9.15
C GLU A 50 24.14 21.90 9.13
N GLU A 51 25.19 21.41 8.47
CA GLU A 51 26.48 22.08 8.34
C GLU A 51 26.61 22.97 7.11
N ASP A 52 25.56 23.06 6.27
CA ASP A 52 25.61 23.87 5.05
C ASP A 52 25.68 25.37 5.36
N GLU A 53 26.55 26.10 4.65
CA GLU A 53 26.79 27.52 4.90
C GLU A 53 25.56 28.39 4.59
N LYS A 54 24.71 27.98 3.64
CA LYS A 54 23.55 28.76 3.17
C LYS A 54 22.28 28.44 3.95
N ILE A 55 22.05 27.17 4.30
CA ILE A 55 20.80 26.70 4.92
C ILE A 55 20.97 26.05 6.29
N GLY A 56 22.19 25.78 6.75
CA GLY A 56 22.46 25.09 8.00
C GLY A 56 21.88 25.78 9.23
N GLY A 57 21.83 27.12 9.25
CA GLY A 57 21.17 27.87 10.31
C GLY A 57 19.65 27.58 10.41
N ALA A 58 18.97 27.50 9.27
CA ALA A 58 17.54 27.17 9.20
C ALA A 58 17.30 25.70 9.55
N CYS A 59 18.15 24.80 9.05
CA CYS A 59 18.09 23.37 9.38
C CYS A 59 18.29 23.12 10.88
N LYS A 60 19.27 23.78 11.52
CA LYS A 60 19.48 23.73 12.98
C LYS A 60 18.28 24.27 13.75
N ALA A 61 17.68 25.37 13.29
CA ALA A 61 16.49 25.93 13.93
C ALA A 61 15.30 24.96 13.84
N TYR A 62 15.13 24.27 12.71
CA TYR A 62 14.10 23.26 12.54
C TYR A 62 14.35 22.02 13.42
N LEU A 63 15.57 21.47 13.42
CA LEU A 63 15.93 20.34 14.28
C LEU A 63 15.70 20.66 15.76
N LYS A 64 16.02 21.87 16.19
CA LYS A 64 15.74 22.35 17.55
C LYS A 64 14.24 22.46 17.87
N LYS A 65 13.40 22.74 16.86
CA LYS A 65 11.94 22.73 17.04
C LYS A 65 11.39 21.33 17.25
N ILE A 66 12.06 20.29 16.75
CA ILE A 66 11.61 18.89 16.87
C ILE A 66 12.48 18.03 17.82
N GLU A 67 13.40 18.65 18.55
CA GLU A 67 14.37 17.99 19.44
C GLU A 67 13.72 17.20 20.59
N ASP A 68 12.57 17.68 21.08
CA ASP A 68 11.80 17.03 22.13
C ASP A 68 10.56 16.37 21.52
N ASP A 69 10.25 15.13 21.93
CA ASP A 69 9.06 14.39 21.48
C ASP A 69 7.77 15.21 21.57
N SER A 70 7.63 16.05 22.60
CA SER A 70 6.50 16.96 22.76
C SER A 70 6.46 18.02 21.65
N LYS A 71 7.59 18.64 21.31
CA LYS A 71 7.63 19.69 20.29
C LYS A 71 7.56 19.12 18.88
N ARG A 72 8.16 17.94 18.67
CA ARG A 72 7.99 17.14 17.45
C ARG A 72 6.53 16.86 17.19
N GLU A 73 5.80 16.45 18.24
CA GLU A 73 4.35 16.24 18.17
C GLU A 73 3.59 17.52 17.82
N ASP A 74 3.94 18.66 18.41
CA ASP A 74 3.29 19.94 18.12
C ASP A 74 3.48 20.29 16.63
N GLN A 75 4.69 20.12 16.11
CA GLN A 75 5.00 20.33 14.69
C GLN A 75 4.27 19.35 13.75
N GLU A 76 4.12 18.07 14.16
CA GLU A 76 3.32 17.11 13.40
C GLU A 76 1.86 17.55 13.32
N VAL A 77 1.29 18.02 14.43
CA VAL A 77 -0.10 18.49 14.47
C VAL A 77 -0.28 19.77 13.67
N ASP A 78 0.69 20.69 13.72
CA ASP A 78 0.67 21.90 12.89
C ASP A 78 0.68 21.55 11.39
N CYS A 79 1.49 20.56 10.98
CA CYS A 79 1.48 20.04 9.61
C CYS A 79 0.14 19.36 9.25
N ASP A 80 -0.44 18.55 10.14
CA ASP A 80 -1.75 17.93 9.89
C ASP A 80 -2.87 18.99 9.79
N LYS A 81 -2.82 20.03 10.61
CA LYS A 81 -3.76 21.14 10.58
C LYS A 81 -3.63 21.96 9.30
N PHE A 82 -2.40 22.23 8.85
CA PHE A 82 -2.16 22.86 7.55
C PHE A 82 -2.83 22.09 6.41
N LEU A 83 -2.68 20.76 6.42
CA LEU A 83 -3.31 19.90 5.43
C LEU A 83 -4.85 19.85 5.60
N ASP A 84 -5.36 19.93 6.83
CA ASP A 84 -6.81 19.98 7.09
C ASP A 84 -7.43 21.31 6.60
N ASP A 85 -6.71 22.43 6.71
CA ASP A 85 -7.16 23.74 6.22
C ASP A 85 -7.29 23.76 4.69
N LEU A 86 -6.50 22.93 4.00
CA LEU A 86 -6.65 22.64 2.57
C LEU A 86 -7.92 21.81 2.27
N GLU A 87 -8.39 21.00 3.22
CA GLU A 87 -9.49 20.04 3.05
C GLU A 87 -10.86 20.56 3.56
N GLY A 88 -10.85 21.48 4.52
CA GLY A 88 -12.04 21.87 5.29
C GLY A 88 -13.10 22.63 4.51
N LYS A 89 -14.37 22.41 4.91
CA LYS A 89 -15.47 23.33 4.65
C LYS A 89 -15.22 24.58 5.48
N ASP A 90 -15.14 25.72 4.82
CA ASP A 90 -15.01 27.00 5.51
C ASP A 90 -16.42 27.57 5.66
N ASP A 91 -16.92 27.66 6.90
CA ASP A 91 -18.25 28.20 7.19
C ASP A 91 -18.33 29.72 6.90
N SER A 92 -17.19 30.36 6.63
CA SER A 92 -17.14 31.74 6.13
C SER A 92 -17.29 31.84 4.61
N LEU A 93 -17.21 30.72 3.88
CA LEU A 93 -17.37 30.65 2.43
C LEU A 93 -18.80 30.27 2.03
N THR A 94 -19.25 30.82 0.91
CA THR A 94 -20.57 30.52 0.31
C THR A 94 -20.70 29.03 -0.04
N ASP A 95 -21.93 28.54 -0.19
CA ASP A 95 -22.19 27.16 -0.61
C ASP A 95 -21.54 26.84 -1.97
N ASP A 96 -21.46 27.83 -2.86
CA ASP A 96 -20.79 27.70 -4.15
C ASP A 96 -19.26 27.58 -4.00
N GLU A 97 -18.63 28.39 -3.15
CA GLU A 97 -17.19 28.29 -2.85
C GLU A 97 -16.83 26.97 -2.16
N ASN A 98 -17.69 26.49 -1.25
CA ASN A 98 -17.54 25.19 -0.62
C ASN A 98 -17.78 24.03 -1.61
N LYS A 99 -18.65 24.20 -2.60
CA LYS A 99 -18.81 23.24 -3.71
C LYS A 99 -17.55 23.19 -4.58
N GLN A 100 -16.95 24.34 -4.89
CA GLN A 100 -15.69 24.42 -5.62
C GLN A 100 -14.53 23.71 -4.89
N ARG A 101 -14.48 23.80 -3.55
CA ARG A 101 -13.52 23.03 -2.72
C ARG A 101 -13.70 21.52 -2.85
N LYS A 102 -14.93 21.01 -2.98
CA LYS A 102 -15.19 19.57 -3.16
C LYS A 102 -14.68 19.04 -4.50
N ASP A 103 -14.62 19.89 -5.52
CA ASP A 103 -14.09 19.57 -6.85
C ASP A 103 -12.56 19.68 -6.93
N ALA A 104 -11.91 20.17 -5.85
CA ALA A 104 -10.47 20.16 -5.69
C ALA A 104 -9.95 18.86 -5.05
N LEU A 105 -8.67 18.58 -5.29
CA LEU A 105 -7.98 17.41 -4.77
C LEU A 105 -7.84 17.55 -3.26
N LEU A 106 -8.42 16.59 -2.54
CA LEU A 106 -8.38 16.52 -1.08
C LEU A 106 -7.40 15.42 -0.68
N PHE A 107 -6.65 15.64 0.39
CA PHE A 107 -5.73 14.62 0.91
C PHE A 107 -6.41 13.78 2.00
N PRO A 108 -5.94 12.53 2.20
CA PRO A 108 -5.28 11.70 1.21
C PRO A 108 -6.16 11.48 -0.02
N ALA A 109 -5.51 11.47 -1.19
CA ALA A 109 -6.18 11.24 -2.47
C ALA A 109 -5.91 9.81 -2.95
N ASN A 110 -6.97 9.07 -3.28
CA ASN A 110 -6.84 7.84 -4.05
C ASN A 110 -6.68 8.13 -5.55
N GLY A 111 -6.41 7.09 -6.34
CA GLY A 111 -6.25 7.21 -7.79
C GLY A 111 -7.50 7.73 -8.51
N ILE A 112 -8.71 7.43 -8.03
CA ILE A 112 -9.96 7.96 -8.60
C ILE A 112 -10.07 9.46 -8.38
N GLU A 113 -9.82 9.93 -7.16
CA GLU A 113 -9.86 11.34 -6.82
C GLU A 113 -8.80 12.13 -7.58
N PHE A 114 -7.59 11.59 -7.66
CA PHE A 114 -6.52 12.15 -8.48
C PHE A 114 -6.89 12.22 -9.97
N LEU A 115 -7.65 11.24 -10.48
CA LEU A 115 -8.09 11.20 -11.87
C LEU A 115 -9.32 12.02 -12.19
N ASN A 116 -10.11 12.43 -11.20
CA ASN A 116 -11.36 13.15 -11.42
C ASN A 116 -11.28 14.62 -10.99
N LYS A 117 -10.60 14.92 -9.90
CA LYS A 117 -10.55 16.26 -9.30
C LYS A 117 -9.41 17.11 -9.84
N SER A 118 -9.48 18.42 -9.60
CA SER A 118 -8.41 19.36 -9.92
C SER A 118 -7.53 19.58 -8.70
N PHE A 119 -6.20 19.64 -8.85
CA PHE A 119 -5.35 20.09 -7.72
C PHE A 119 -5.64 21.54 -7.31
N ILE A 120 -6.18 22.34 -8.24
CA ILE A 120 -6.47 23.78 -8.05
C ILE A 120 -7.98 24.00 -7.90
N LEU A 121 -8.36 24.80 -6.90
CA LEU A 121 -9.74 25.28 -6.69
C LEU A 121 -10.28 26.02 -7.92
N ASP A 122 -11.60 26.02 -8.13
CA ASP A 122 -12.21 26.65 -9.33
C ASP A 122 -11.90 28.15 -9.47
N SER A 123 -11.87 28.89 -8.36
CA SER A 123 -11.43 30.30 -8.37
C SER A 123 -9.98 30.47 -8.88
N GLY A 124 -9.12 29.47 -8.67
CA GLY A 124 -7.78 29.40 -9.26
C GLY A 124 -7.79 28.90 -10.70
N ARG A 125 -8.74 28.04 -11.08
CA ARG A 125 -8.91 27.54 -12.45
C ARG A 125 -9.18 28.67 -13.43
N ASP A 126 -10.02 29.63 -13.06
CA ASP A 126 -10.32 30.79 -13.93
C ASP A 126 -9.12 31.72 -14.09
N LYS A 127 -8.28 31.85 -13.05
CA LYS A 127 -6.98 32.54 -13.17
C LYS A 127 -6.03 31.80 -14.11
N ILE A 128 -5.97 30.47 -14.02
CA ILE A 128 -5.13 29.66 -14.91
C ILE A 128 -5.57 29.77 -16.36
N LYS A 129 -6.88 29.77 -16.65
CA LYS A 129 -7.38 30.01 -18.02
C LYS A 129 -6.90 31.36 -18.56
N ASN A 130 -6.99 32.42 -17.74
CA ASN A 130 -6.47 33.73 -18.11
C ASN A 130 -4.95 33.69 -18.38
N TYR A 131 -4.18 32.95 -17.59
CA TYR A 131 -2.74 32.76 -17.84
C TYR A 131 -2.45 31.95 -19.13
N GLN A 132 -3.32 31.01 -19.51
CA GLN A 132 -3.18 30.24 -20.76
C GLN A 132 -3.45 31.08 -22.01
N ASP A 133 -4.29 32.11 -21.90
CA ASP A 133 -4.65 32.99 -23.01
C ASP A 133 -3.61 34.10 -23.26
N LYS A 134 -2.73 34.37 -22.29
CA LYS A 134 -1.61 35.32 -22.42
C LYS A 134 -0.45 34.71 -23.20
N LYS A 135 0.35 35.55 -23.85
CA LYS A 135 1.61 35.12 -24.48
C LYS A 135 2.72 34.90 -23.46
N ASP A 136 3.67 34.02 -23.76
CA ASP A 136 4.79 33.64 -22.88
C ASP A 136 5.66 34.81 -22.41
N ASP A 137 5.78 35.86 -23.22
CA ASP A 137 6.53 37.09 -22.93
C ASP A 137 5.77 38.08 -22.04
N GLU A 138 4.44 37.95 -21.94
CA GLU A 138 3.56 38.78 -21.12
C GLU A 138 3.30 38.18 -19.72
N LEU A 139 3.74 36.94 -19.49
CA LEU A 139 3.49 36.21 -18.25
C LEU A 139 4.47 36.60 -17.14
N GLU A 140 3.95 36.98 -15.97
CA GLU A 140 4.79 37.19 -14.79
C GLU A 140 5.36 35.87 -14.27
N LYS A 141 6.49 35.94 -13.53
CA LYS A 141 7.18 34.75 -13.00
C LYS A 141 6.26 33.86 -12.16
N HIS A 142 5.38 34.46 -11.36
CA HIS A 142 4.44 33.72 -10.53
C HIS A 142 3.32 33.05 -11.36
N GLU A 143 2.87 33.69 -12.46
CA GLU A 143 1.87 33.14 -13.38
C GLU A 143 2.41 31.92 -14.13
N LYS A 144 3.68 31.99 -14.59
CA LYS A 144 4.37 30.84 -15.22
C LYS A 144 4.40 29.63 -14.30
N ALA A 145 4.63 29.87 -13.03
CA ALA A 145 4.64 28.82 -12.03
C ALA A 145 3.26 28.20 -11.77
N TYR A 146 2.19 28.99 -11.72
CA TYR A 146 0.83 28.42 -11.60
C TYR A 146 0.49 27.55 -12.82
N LEU A 147 0.85 28.01 -14.02
CA LEU A 147 0.61 27.28 -15.25
C LEU A 147 1.42 25.97 -15.32
N SER A 148 2.68 25.97 -14.87
CA SER A 148 3.51 24.77 -14.89
C SER A 148 3.08 23.72 -13.87
N ILE A 149 2.64 24.13 -12.68
CA ILE A 149 2.06 23.22 -11.67
C ILE A 149 0.80 22.55 -12.24
N TYR A 150 -0.08 23.36 -12.86
CA TYR A 150 -1.29 22.86 -13.49
C TYR A 150 -0.99 21.86 -14.62
N ASN A 151 -0.05 22.19 -15.51
CA ASN A 151 0.34 21.32 -16.61
C ASN A 151 1.00 20.02 -16.12
N THR A 152 1.83 20.10 -15.08
CA THR A 152 2.48 18.92 -14.46
C THR A 152 1.45 17.99 -13.83
N TYR A 153 0.49 18.54 -13.09
CA TYR A 153 -0.63 17.79 -12.54
C TYR A 153 -1.43 17.10 -13.64
N ASN A 154 -1.83 17.85 -14.68
CA ASN A 154 -2.65 17.31 -15.77
C ASN A 154 -1.92 16.23 -16.58
N THR A 155 -0.61 16.39 -16.79
CA THR A 155 0.24 15.37 -17.43
C THR A 155 0.30 14.11 -16.57
N SER A 156 0.56 14.25 -15.27
CA SER A 156 0.61 13.13 -14.33
C SER A 156 -0.73 12.40 -14.22
N ARG A 157 -1.84 13.17 -14.23
CA ARG A 157 -3.21 12.67 -14.26
C ARG A 157 -3.47 11.86 -15.52
N ALA A 158 -3.12 12.36 -16.70
CA ALA A 158 -3.29 11.63 -17.95
C ALA A 158 -2.49 10.32 -17.96
N VAL A 159 -1.22 10.35 -17.54
CA VAL A 159 -0.35 9.17 -17.45
C VAL A 159 -0.94 8.12 -16.50
N LEU A 160 -1.37 8.52 -15.29
CA LEU A 160 -2.03 7.60 -14.35
C LEU A 160 -3.34 7.05 -14.91
N GLY A 161 -4.07 7.84 -15.70
CA GLY A 161 -5.27 7.41 -16.41
C GLY A 161 -4.97 6.21 -17.29
N PHE A 162 -3.95 6.33 -18.16
CA PHE A 162 -3.53 5.21 -19.01
C PHE A 162 -3.13 3.98 -18.18
N VAL A 163 -2.40 4.16 -17.08
CA VAL A 163 -1.97 3.06 -16.20
C VAL A 163 -3.17 2.27 -15.64
N TYR A 164 -4.27 2.93 -15.29
CA TYR A 164 -5.45 2.26 -14.72
C TYR A 164 -6.49 1.81 -15.75
N PHE A 165 -6.64 2.50 -16.90
CA PHE A 165 -7.62 2.14 -17.93
C PHE A 165 -7.14 1.05 -18.90
N VAL A 166 -5.85 0.99 -19.22
CA VAL A 166 -5.30 -0.05 -20.13
C VAL A 166 -5.54 -1.48 -19.59
N PRO A 167 -5.37 -1.78 -18.29
CA PRO A 167 -5.72 -3.08 -17.73
C PRO A 167 -7.17 -3.53 -17.96
N LEU A 168 -8.14 -2.62 -17.97
CA LEU A 168 -9.55 -2.94 -18.26
C LEU A 168 -9.72 -3.45 -19.70
N VAL A 169 -9.07 -2.79 -20.65
CA VAL A 169 -9.05 -3.22 -22.05
C VAL A 169 -8.34 -4.56 -22.18
N LEU A 170 -7.23 -4.75 -21.46
CA LEU A 170 -6.51 -6.02 -21.44
C LEU A 170 -7.32 -7.18 -20.88
N ILE A 171 -8.14 -6.97 -19.84
CA ILE A 171 -9.02 -8.02 -19.30
C ILE A 171 -9.94 -8.54 -20.41
N VAL A 172 -10.58 -7.64 -21.16
CA VAL A 172 -11.45 -8.01 -22.29
C VAL A 172 -10.66 -8.74 -23.36
N LEU A 173 -9.46 -8.26 -23.73
CA LEU A 173 -8.61 -8.91 -24.72
C LEU A 173 -8.13 -10.30 -24.29
N VAL A 174 -7.80 -10.50 -23.01
CA VAL A 174 -7.39 -11.80 -22.45
C VAL A 174 -8.57 -12.77 -22.50
N ILE A 175 -9.78 -12.36 -22.10
CA ILE A 175 -10.99 -13.19 -22.18
C ILE A 175 -11.31 -13.54 -23.64
N LEU A 176 -11.28 -12.56 -24.55
CA LEU A 176 -11.52 -12.79 -25.98
C LEU A 176 -10.48 -13.75 -26.57
N SER A 177 -9.20 -13.60 -26.20
CA SER A 177 -8.13 -14.49 -26.67
C SER A 177 -8.35 -15.94 -26.26
N PHE A 178 -8.94 -16.18 -25.08
CA PHE A 178 -9.34 -17.49 -24.60
C PHE A 178 -10.57 -18.02 -25.36
N CYS A 179 -11.66 -17.24 -25.42
CA CYS A 179 -12.91 -17.64 -26.07
C CYS A 179 -12.73 -17.93 -27.57
N LEU A 180 -11.92 -17.14 -28.26
CA LEU A 180 -11.64 -17.27 -29.69
C LEU A 180 -10.46 -18.21 -30.00
N LYS A 181 -9.88 -18.86 -28.98
CA LYS A 181 -8.73 -19.78 -29.11
C LYS A 181 -7.57 -19.17 -29.91
N TRP A 182 -7.24 -17.91 -29.61
CA TRP A 182 -6.09 -17.24 -30.22
C TRP A 182 -4.77 -17.86 -29.76
N ASN A 183 -3.69 -17.54 -30.48
CA ASN A 183 -2.35 -17.93 -30.04
C ASN A 183 -2.03 -17.22 -28.73
N LYS A 184 -1.78 -18.00 -27.67
CA LYS A 184 -1.48 -17.51 -26.32
C LYS A 184 -0.28 -16.57 -26.27
N MET A 185 0.67 -16.74 -27.21
CA MET A 185 1.87 -15.90 -27.27
C MET A 185 1.51 -14.44 -27.52
N ILE A 186 0.46 -14.17 -28.32
CA ILE A 186 0.03 -12.80 -28.63
C ILE A 186 -0.48 -12.12 -27.34
N ALA A 187 -1.42 -12.76 -26.64
CA ALA A 187 -2.00 -12.21 -25.41
C ALA A 187 -0.95 -12.06 -24.29
N ALA A 188 -0.04 -13.03 -24.17
CA ALA A 188 1.03 -13.00 -23.18
C ALA A 188 2.06 -11.90 -23.50
N ILE A 189 2.47 -11.73 -24.75
CA ILE A 189 3.42 -10.66 -25.14
C ILE A 189 2.81 -9.29 -24.90
N VAL A 190 1.56 -9.08 -25.31
CA VAL A 190 0.85 -7.81 -25.08
C VAL A 190 0.74 -7.50 -23.58
N SER A 191 0.34 -8.48 -22.78
CA SER A 191 0.26 -8.33 -21.31
C SER A 191 1.64 -8.05 -20.70
N GLY A 192 2.68 -8.74 -21.19
CA GLY A 192 4.07 -8.52 -20.78
C GLY A 192 4.55 -7.10 -21.05
N ILE A 193 4.36 -6.59 -22.27
CA ILE A 193 4.76 -5.23 -22.65
C ILE A 193 4.03 -4.19 -21.79
N VAL A 194 2.71 -4.30 -21.67
CA VAL A 194 1.92 -3.36 -20.85
C VAL A 194 2.34 -3.43 -19.38
N SER A 195 2.61 -4.63 -18.85
CA SER A 195 3.04 -4.78 -17.47
C SER A 195 4.42 -4.19 -17.19
N LEU A 196 5.34 -4.30 -18.15
CA LEU A 196 6.65 -3.66 -18.05
C LEU A 196 6.53 -2.13 -18.05
N ILE A 197 5.74 -1.58 -18.99
CA ILE A 197 5.49 -0.13 -19.08
C ILE A 197 4.76 0.36 -17.83
N GLY A 198 3.70 -0.32 -17.40
CA GLY A 198 2.92 0.03 -16.22
C GLY A 198 3.75 0.00 -14.94
N ALA A 199 4.60 -1.03 -14.76
CA ALA A 199 5.54 -1.10 -13.64
C ALA A 199 6.56 0.04 -13.68
N ALA A 200 7.16 0.31 -14.84
CA ALA A 200 8.16 1.38 -14.99
C ALA A 200 7.56 2.76 -14.70
N VAL A 201 6.35 3.04 -15.19
CA VAL A 201 5.64 4.30 -14.95
C VAL A 201 5.23 4.43 -13.48
N ALA A 202 4.61 3.40 -12.89
CA ALA A 202 4.17 3.44 -11.49
C ALA A 202 5.35 3.55 -10.51
N ALA A 203 6.42 2.78 -10.75
CA ALA A 203 7.65 2.87 -9.96
C ALA A 203 8.38 4.20 -10.20
N GLY A 204 8.39 4.70 -11.43
CA GLY A 204 8.97 6.00 -11.79
C GLY A 204 8.29 7.14 -11.03
N LEU A 205 6.95 7.18 -11.06
CA LEU A 205 6.17 8.14 -10.28
C LEU A 205 6.39 7.95 -8.77
N TYR A 206 6.48 6.72 -8.27
CA TYR A 206 6.69 6.49 -6.84
C TYR A 206 8.07 6.92 -6.36
N PHE A 207 9.16 6.43 -6.98
CA PHE A 207 10.54 6.58 -6.49
C PHE A 207 11.23 7.86 -6.95
N MET A 208 10.90 8.36 -8.14
CA MET A 208 11.48 9.60 -8.61
C MET A 208 10.54 10.74 -8.24
N ALA A 209 11.07 11.69 -7.46
CA ALA A 209 10.51 13.02 -7.39
C ALA A 209 10.31 13.57 -8.83
N PRO A 210 9.46 14.60 -9.06
CA PRO A 210 9.11 15.15 -10.38
C PRO A 210 10.27 15.76 -11.21
N LYS A 211 11.46 15.17 -11.23
CA LYS A 211 12.55 15.43 -12.16
C LYS A 211 12.26 14.90 -13.58
N LEU A 212 11.24 14.04 -13.74
CA LEU A 212 10.92 13.34 -15.01
C LEU A 212 9.81 13.97 -15.85
N VAL A 213 9.02 14.89 -15.31
CA VAL A 213 8.35 15.86 -16.18
C VAL A 213 9.42 16.94 -16.42
N SER A 214 9.57 17.40 -17.66
CA SER A 214 10.46 18.49 -18.04
C SER A 214 10.00 19.81 -17.40
N VAL A 215 10.00 19.83 -16.07
CA VAL A 215 9.58 20.93 -15.24
C VAL A 215 10.79 21.85 -15.23
N GLU A 216 10.64 22.94 -15.97
CA GLU A 216 11.61 24.04 -16.01
C GLU A 216 12.05 24.39 -14.58
N GLU A 217 13.33 24.69 -14.37
CA GLU A 217 13.94 24.91 -13.05
C GLU A 217 13.15 25.97 -12.22
N ASP A 218 12.57 26.95 -12.89
CA ASP A 218 11.69 27.97 -12.31
C ASP A 218 10.40 27.42 -11.67
N SER A 219 9.90 26.31 -12.20
CA SER A 219 8.68 25.66 -11.73
C SER A 219 8.93 24.85 -10.46
N VAL A 220 10.08 24.16 -10.38
CA VAL A 220 10.54 23.46 -9.16
C VAL A 220 10.71 24.45 -8.01
N ASN A 221 11.39 25.57 -8.27
CA ASN A 221 11.58 26.64 -7.29
C ASN A 221 10.26 27.18 -6.74
N THR A 222 9.23 27.30 -7.58
CA THR A 222 7.97 27.89 -7.12
C THR A 222 7.06 26.92 -6.38
N ILE A 223 7.07 25.62 -6.75
CA ILE A 223 6.41 24.58 -5.96
C ILE A 223 6.98 24.55 -4.55
N VAL A 224 8.31 24.57 -4.45
CA VAL A 224 9.02 24.60 -3.18
C VAL A 224 8.66 25.86 -2.39
N HIS A 225 8.69 27.05 -2.99
CA HIS A 225 8.31 28.28 -2.30
C HIS A 225 6.87 28.22 -1.73
N ASN A 226 5.89 27.86 -2.55
CA ASN A 226 4.50 27.93 -2.11
C ASN A 226 4.13 26.87 -1.08
N PHE A 227 4.81 25.72 -1.08
CA PHE A 227 4.50 24.61 -0.18
C PHE A 227 5.41 24.56 1.05
N ILE A 228 6.69 24.89 0.90
CA ILE A 228 7.71 24.70 1.94
C ILE A 228 7.91 25.99 2.73
N THR A 229 8.01 27.15 2.07
CA THR A 229 8.26 28.43 2.76
C THR A 229 7.00 29.08 3.34
N GLN A 230 5.86 28.38 3.35
CA GLN A 230 4.75 28.79 4.20
C GLN A 230 5.12 28.58 5.68
N LYS A 231 4.78 29.57 6.51
CA LYS A 231 5.34 29.82 7.86
C LYS A 231 5.32 28.64 8.84
N ASP A 232 4.53 27.61 8.57
CA ASP A 232 4.26 26.52 9.50
C ASP A 232 4.90 25.19 9.11
N VAL A 233 5.44 25.05 7.88
CA VAL A 233 6.00 23.77 7.38
C VAL A 233 7.52 23.71 7.51
N PHE A 234 8.27 24.56 6.78
CA PHE A 234 9.74 24.56 6.86
C PHE A 234 10.35 25.84 6.23
N ASP A 235 10.78 26.79 7.06
CA ASP A 235 11.30 28.08 6.57
C ASP A 235 12.83 28.04 6.32
N LEU A 236 13.22 28.12 5.04
CA LEU A 236 14.60 28.19 4.58
C LEU A 236 15.04 29.60 4.15
N GLY A 237 14.22 30.62 4.40
CA GLY A 237 14.46 31.98 3.94
C GLY A 237 14.57 32.06 2.41
N SER A 238 15.48 32.90 1.90
CA SER A 238 15.67 33.12 0.45
C SER A 238 16.54 32.07 -0.26
N ASN A 239 17.20 31.18 0.50
CA ASN A 239 18.26 30.29 -0.01
C ASN A 239 17.72 28.93 -0.52
N TYR A 240 16.41 28.71 -0.47
CA TYR A 240 15.76 27.46 -0.89
C TYR A 240 15.97 27.11 -2.38
N LYS A 241 16.26 28.11 -3.23
CA LYS A 241 16.37 27.92 -4.70
C LYS A 241 17.49 26.96 -5.09
N ASP A 242 18.62 27.03 -4.39
CA ASP A 242 19.78 26.18 -4.66
C ASP A 242 19.51 24.71 -4.26
N PHE A 243 18.49 24.47 -3.44
CA PHE A 243 18.12 23.16 -2.90
C PHE A 243 16.74 22.69 -3.38
N SER A 244 16.12 23.41 -4.32
CA SER A 244 14.72 23.20 -4.69
C SER A 244 14.44 21.80 -5.22
N SER A 245 15.38 21.21 -5.96
CA SER A 245 15.21 19.84 -6.47
C SER A 245 15.22 18.78 -5.37
N GLU A 246 16.01 18.99 -4.31
CA GLU A 246 16.10 18.07 -3.17
C GLU A 246 14.93 18.29 -2.20
N LEU A 247 14.53 19.53 -1.99
CA LEU A 247 13.33 19.91 -1.26
C LEU A 247 12.06 19.36 -1.92
N LEU A 248 11.98 19.41 -3.25
CA LEU A 248 10.87 18.81 -3.98
C LEU A 248 10.83 17.28 -3.79
N SER A 249 12.00 16.64 -3.70
CA SER A 249 12.07 15.19 -3.43
C SER A 249 11.68 14.83 -2.00
N THR A 250 12.08 15.67 -1.05
CA THR A 250 11.68 15.58 0.37
C THR A 250 10.17 15.73 0.50
N LEU A 251 9.61 16.74 -0.17
CA LEU A 251 8.19 16.98 -0.25
C LEU A 251 7.45 15.82 -0.90
N TRP A 252 7.95 15.30 -2.03
CA TRP A 252 7.34 14.14 -2.68
C TRP A 252 7.31 12.91 -1.76
N ASN A 253 8.38 12.67 -1.02
CA ASN A 253 8.45 11.58 -0.04
C ASN A 253 7.42 11.75 1.09
N ALA A 254 7.22 12.98 1.55
CA ALA A 254 6.21 13.27 2.57
C ALA A 254 4.78 13.11 2.04
N MET A 255 4.55 13.48 0.77
CA MET A 255 3.23 13.49 0.13
C MET A 255 2.79 12.11 -0.38
N ARG A 256 3.70 11.28 -0.88
CA ARG A 256 3.33 10.04 -1.58
C ARG A 256 2.70 8.99 -0.66
N GLY A 257 1.67 8.34 -1.18
CA GLY A 257 1.06 7.15 -0.61
C GLY A 257 1.65 5.86 -1.19
N ASN A 258 1.36 4.73 -0.55
CA ASN A 258 1.86 3.42 -1.00
C ASN A 258 1.09 2.87 -2.22
N GLY A 259 0.01 3.52 -2.65
CA GLY A 259 -0.82 3.05 -3.76
C GLY A 259 -0.04 2.83 -5.05
N LEU A 260 0.86 3.76 -5.43
CA LEU A 260 1.69 3.62 -6.64
C LEU A 260 2.68 2.45 -6.54
N LEU A 261 3.27 2.23 -5.36
CA LEU A 261 4.16 1.09 -5.14
C LEU A 261 3.40 -0.24 -5.24
N ILE A 262 2.21 -0.32 -4.64
CA ILE A 262 1.35 -1.51 -4.75
C ILE A 262 1.00 -1.76 -6.22
N THR A 263 0.60 -0.73 -6.97
CA THR A 263 0.33 -0.82 -8.41
C THR A 263 1.55 -1.35 -9.18
N ALA A 264 2.74 -0.83 -8.93
CA ALA A 264 3.98 -1.30 -9.57
C ALA A 264 4.26 -2.78 -9.27
N VAL A 265 4.09 -3.22 -8.02
CA VAL A 265 4.26 -4.61 -7.62
C VAL A 265 3.26 -5.53 -8.33
N ILE A 266 1.98 -5.14 -8.43
CA ILE A 266 0.98 -5.94 -9.13
C ILE A 266 1.32 -6.04 -10.62
N PHE A 267 1.80 -4.97 -11.27
CA PHE A 267 2.29 -5.05 -12.65
C PHE A 267 3.47 -6.01 -12.80
N LEU A 268 4.43 -6.04 -11.86
CA LEU A 268 5.49 -7.03 -11.89
C LEU A 268 4.96 -8.47 -11.77
N LEU A 269 3.91 -8.69 -10.97
CA LEU A 269 3.25 -9.99 -10.91
C LEU A 269 2.56 -10.35 -12.23
N VAL A 270 1.94 -9.38 -12.92
CA VAL A 270 1.39 -9.59 -14.28
C VAL A 270 2.50 -9.95 -15.27
N LEU A 271 3.67 -9.30 -15.18
CA LEU A 271 4.82 -9.59 -16.04
C LEU A 271 5.31 -11.03 -15.83
N VAL A 272 5.46 -11.45 -14.58
CA VAL A 272 5.85 -12.83 -14.22
C VAL A 272 4.82 -13.82 -14.77
N MET A 273 3.52 -13.55 -14.60
CA MET A 273 2.47 -14.43 -15.12
C MET A 273 2.43 -14.48 -16.65
N ALA A 274 2.74 -13.38 -17.34
CA ALA A 274 2.88 -13.35 -18.79
C ALA A 274 4.04 -14.25 -19.25
N ILE A 275 5.19 -14.18 -18.58
CA ILE A 275 6.35 -15.05 -18.87
C ILE A 275 6.01 -16.52 -18.62
N ILE A 276 5.36 -16.83 -17.49
CA ILE A 276 4.89 -18.20 -17.19
C ILE A 276 3.92 -18.69 -18.29
N THR A 277 3.03 -17.84 -18.79
CA THR A 277 2.09 -18.20 -19.86
C THR A 277 2.81 -18.52 -21.18
N MET A 278 3.88 -17.78 -21.48
CA MET A 278 4.74 -18.07 -22.64
C MET A 278 5.48 -19.40 -22.49
N ALA A 279 6.07 -19.64 -21.31
CA ALA A 279 6.87 -20.84 -21.03
C ALA A 279 6.01 -22.11 -20.88
N VAL A 280 4.85 -22.00 -20.23
CA VAL A 280 3.99 -23.14 -19.88
C VAL A 280 2.95 -23.37 -20.95
N GLY A 281 3.07 -24.49 -21.66
CA GLY A 281 1.99 -25.07 -22.46
C GLY A 281 2.39 -25.36 -23.90
N ASN A 282 2.50 -26.64 -24.22
CA ASN A 282 1.81 -27.22 -25.36
C ASN A 282 1.71 -28.73 -25.12
N SER A 283 0.57 -29.22 -24.61
CA SER A 283 0.36 -30.67 -24.56
C SER A 283 -1.09 -31.10 -24.77
N GLN A 284 -1.77 -30.43 -25.70
CA GLN A 284 -2.78 -31.13 -26.50
C GLN A 284 -2.18 -32.41 -27.12
N GLN A 285 -0.87 -32.43 -27.37
CA GLN A 285 -0.13 -33.64 -27.69
C GLN A 285 0.07 -34.59 -26.49
N GLU A 286 0.30 -34.20 -25.23
CA GLU A 286 0.40 -35.22 -24.16
C GLU A 286 -0.94 -35.87 -23.89
N VAL A 287 -2.05 -35.13 -23.87
CA VAL A 287 -3.36 -35.76 -23.60
C VAL A 287 -3.78 -36.69 -24.74
N GLN A 288 -3.63 -36.27 -26.00
CA GLN A 288 -3.96 -37.14 -27.14
C GLN A 288 -2.93 -38.26 -27.36
N PHE A 289 -1.64 -38.03 -27.07
CA PHE A 289 -0.59 -39.05 -27.18
C PHE A 289 -0.62 -40.02 -26.00
N GLU A 290 -1.09 -39.60 -24.82
CA GLU A 290 -1.38 -40.51 -23.70
C GLU A 290 -2.65 -41.32 -23.95
N GLU A 291 -3.73 -40.71 -24.46
CA GLU A 291 -4.94 -41.46 -24.89
C GLU A 291 -4.60 -42.45 -26.00
N GLN A 292 -3.89 -42.03 -27.05
CA GLN A 292 -3.43 -42.94 -28.10
C GLN A 292 -2.44 -43.99 -27.58
N ARG A 293 -1.56 -43.68 -26.63
CA ARG A 293 -0.64 -44.66 -26.03
C ARG A 293 -1.39 -45.65 -25.12
N GLN A 294 -2.46 -45.23 -24.44
CA GLN A 294 -3.34 -46.11 -23.64
C GLN A 294 -4.12 -47.06 -24.55
N GLU A 295 -4.69 -46.55 -25.64
CA GLU A 295 -5.42 -47.34 -26.64
C GLU A 295 -4.50 -48.32 -27.38
N TYR A 296 -3.28 -47.89 -27.73
CA TYR A 296 -2.27 -48.77 -28.34
C TYR A 296 -1.75 -49.84 -27.38
N LYS A 297 -1.59 -49.54 -26.07
CA LYS A 297 -1.23 -50.54 -25.04
C LYS A 297 -2.36 -51.55 -24.80
N GLN A 298 -3.63 -51.12 -24.81
CA GLN A 298 -4.77 -52.03 -24.72
C GLN A 298 -4.85 -52.96 -25.94
N ASN A 299 -4.63 -52.45 -27.15
CA ASN A 299 -4.61 -53.26 -28.36
C ASN A 299 -3.44 -54.27 -28.38
N ILE A 300 -2.24 -53.91 -27.93
CA ILE A 300 -1.11 -54.87 -27.83
C ILE A 300 -1.40 -56.00 -26.84
N ASN A 301 -2.07 -55.71 -25.72
CA ASN A 301 -2.47 -56.75 -24.77
C ASN A 301 -3.60 -57.63 -25.33
N GLY A 302 -4.51 -57.08 -26.15
CA GLY A 302 -5.53 -57.85 -26.87
C GLY A 302 -4.97 -58.81 -27.94
N TYR A 303 -3.85 -58.44 -28.58
CA TYR A 303 -3.18 -59.31 -29.57
C TYR A 303 -2.24 -60.37 -28.95
N LYS A 304 -1.87 -60.26 -27.67
CA LYS A 304 -1.08 -61.29 -26.98
C LYS A 304 -1.91 -62.48 -26.47
N ASP A 305 -3.22 -62.31 -26.31
CA ASP A 305 -4.13 -63.36 -25.87
C ASP A 305 -4.83 -64.12 -27.01
N GLN A 306 -4.55 -63.77 -28.27
CA GLN A 306 -5.07 -64.49 -29.44
C GLN A 306 -3.99 -64.73 -30.48
N GLY A 307 -3.26 -65.82 -30.31
CA GLY A 307 -2.46 -66.41 -31.38
C GLY A 307 -1.14 -67.01 -30.93
N ASN A 308 -1.18 -68.10 -30.17
CA ASN A 308 -0.09 -69.07 -30.26
C ASN A 308 -0.60 -70.50 -30.02
N LEU A 309 -1.05 -71.14 -31.09
CA LEU A 309 -1.27 -72.58 -31.16
C LEU A 309 -0.56 -73.08 -32.43
N GLY A 310 0.59 -73.72 -32.22
CA GLY A 310 1.21 -74.65 -33.16
C GLY A 310 2.42 -74.13 -33.94
N GLY A 311 3.57 -74.82 -33.78
CA GLY A 311 4.50 -74.98 -34.89
C GLY A 311 6.00 -74.80 -34.62
N PHE A 312 6.63 -75.86 -34.08
CA PHE A 312 7.93 -76.44 -34.49
C PHE A 312 9.13 -75.56 -34.93
N ASN A 313 10.23 -75.79 -34.17
CA ASN A 313 11.61 -76.10 -34.57
C ASN A 313 12.50 -75.14 -35.38
N ASN A 314 13.69 -74.93 -34.78
CA ASN A 314 15.03 -74.89 -35.38
C ASN A 314 15.35 -73.79 -36.41
N ILE A 315 16.34 -72.92 -36.08
CA ILE A 315 17.71 -73.06 -36.60
C ILE A 315 18.63 -72.03 -35.92
N SER A 316 19.80 -72.54 -35.59
CA SER A 316 20.99 -71.95 -34.99
C SER A 316 21.66 -70.87 -35.85
N GLY A 317 22.33 -69.93 -35.20
CA GLY A 317 23.22 -68.96 -35.84
C GLY A 317 23.95 -68.11 -34.81
N ALA A 318 24.86 -68.76 -34.05
CA ALA A 318 25.90 -68.07 -33.31
C ALA A 318 27.11 -67.86 -34.24
N ASP A 319 27.69 -66.66 -34.24
CA ASP A 319 29.13 -66.39 -34.05
C ASP A 319 29.39 -64.86 -34.17
N ILE A 320 29.82 -64.17 -33.09
CA ILE A 320 31.21 -63.96 -32.58
C ILE A 320 31.95 -62.88 -33.39
N GLN A 321 32.75 -61.93 -32.87
CA GLN A 321 33.06 -61.34 -31.54
C GLN A 321 33.97 -60.12 -31.80
N GLY A 322 34.12 -59.26 -30.79
CA GLY A 322 35.28 -58.39 -30.56
C GLY A 322 34.89 -57.32 -29.53
N GLY A 323 35.05 -57.53 -28.22
CA GLY A 323 36.31 -57.58 -27.46
C GLY A 323 36.42 -56.26 -26.65
N ASN A 324 36.89 -56.13 -25.42
CA ASN A 324 37.37 -57.02 -24.36
C ASN A 324 37.41 -56.19 -23.04
N ASN A 325 37.40 -56.86 -21.88
CA ASN A 325 37.92 -56.44 -20.54
C ASN A 325 37.21 -55.38 -19.66
N GLY A 326 36.43 -55.82 -18.66
CA GLY A 326 36.93 -56.29 -17.35
C GLY A 326 37.02 -55.31 -16.15
N PHE A 327 36.53 -55.81 -15.00
CA PHE A 327 36.61 -55.36 -13.58
C PHE A 327 35.64 -54.24 -13.14
N GLY A 328 34.73 -54.38 -12.16
CA GLY A 328 34.53 -55.32 -11.04
C GLY A 328 34.26 -54.47 -9.76
N GLY A 329 33.31 -54.68 -8.85
CA GLY A 329 32.25 -55.66 -8.67
C GLY A 329 31.43 -55.35 -7.38
N PHE A 330 30.33 -56.10 -7.23
CA PHE A 330 29.68 -56.64 -6.01
C PHE A 330 29.13 -55.71 -4.89
N GLN A 331 28.09 -56.06 -4.12
CA GLN A 331 26.91 -56.95 -4.19
C GLN A 331 26.16 -56.90 -2.83
N GLY A 332 24.82 -57.06 -2.85
CA GLY A 332 24.05 -57.80 -1.82
C GLY A 332 23.44 -56.98 -0.66
N ALA A 333 22.34 -57.39 -0.01
CA ALA A 333 21.42 -58.52 -0.19
C ALA A 333 20.23 -58.41 0.82
N GLY A 334 19.10 -59.05 0.49
CA GLY A 334 18.06 -59.57 1.43
C GLY A 334 16.94 -58.60 1.86
N GLY A 335 15.65 -58.91 1.86
CA GLY A 335 14.92 -60.17 1.60
C GLY A 335 13.78 -60.38 2.62
N PHE A 336 12.53 -60.29 2.14
CA PHE A 336 11.30 -61.03 2.52
C PHE A 336 10.54 -60.83 3.87
N ASN A 337 9.34 -60.21 3.75
CA ASN A 337 7.94 -60.74 3.86
C ASN A 337 7.40 -61.44 5.13
N GLY A 338 6.15 -61.10 5.54
CA GLY A 338 5.31 -61.98 6.39
C GLY A 338 4.11 -61.36 7.17
N THR A 339 2.95 -61.29 6.51
CA THR A 339 1.57 -61.67 6.97
C THR A 339 0.81 -61.02 8.16
N ILE A 340 -0.50 -60.96 7.91
CA ILE A 340 -1.67 -60.39 8.61
C ILE A 340 -2.19 -61.28 9.76
N SER A 341 -2.78 -60.69 10.81
CA SER A 341 -4.02 -61.18 11.43
C SER A 341 -4.77 -60.07 12.19
N ASN A 342 -6.09 -60.13 12.12
CA ASN A 342 -7.09 -59.20 12.63
C ASN A 342 -8.12 -60.03 13.39
N GLU A 343 -8.43 -59.76 14.66
CA GLU A 343 -9.67 -60.23 15.32
C GLU A 343 -10.14 -59.28 16.45
N ASN A 344 -11.33 -58.70 16.20
CA ASN A 344 -12.55 -58.64 17.03
C ASN A 344 -12.66 -57.90 18.39
N ASN A 345 -13.54 -56.88 18.34
CA ASN A 345 -14.77 -56.63 19.13
C ASN A 345 -14.75 -56.62 20.68
N GLY A 346 -15.25 -55.51 21.26
CA GLY A 346 -15.73 -55.46 22.63
C GLY A 346 -16.39 -54.12 23.02
N PHE A 347 -17.72 -54.14 23.15
CA PHE A 347 -18.65 -53.10 23.59
C PHE A 347 -18.39 -52.55 25.01
N GLY A 348 -18.73 -51.27 25.25
CA GLY A 348 -19.42 -50.87 26.50
C GLY A 348 -18.80 -49.80 27.42
N SER A 349 -19.59 -48.75 27.65
CA SER A 349 -19.68 -47.88 28.85
C SER A 349 -18.62 -46.80 29.14
N SER A 350 -19.05 -45.54 29.04
CA SER A 350 -18.61 -44.43 29.92
C SER A 350 -19.09 -44.70 31.36
N PRO A 351 -18.49 -44.18 32.45
CA PRO A 351 -18.17 -42.75 32.62
C PRO A 351 -16.90 -42.45 33.46
N PHE A 352 -16.75 -41.16 33.77
CA PHE A 352 -15.99 -40.56 34.88
C PHE A 352 -14.67 -39.82 34.53
N VAL A 353 -14.82 -38.50 34.55
CA VAL A 353 -13.79 -37.49 34.62
C VAL A 353 -12.99 -37.64 35.91
N VAL A 354 -11.66 -37.70 35.81
CA VAL A 354 -10.74 -37.29 36.88
C VAL A 354 -9.74 -36.34 36.25
N GLU A 355 -9.93 -35.06 36.54
CA GLU A 355 -9.02 -33.97 36.17
C GLU A 355 -7.71 -34.11 36.97
N LYS A 356 -6.62 -34.48 36.29
CA LYS A 356 -5.28 -34.45 36.88
C LYS A 356 -4.81 -33.01 36.98
N GLN A 357 -4.76 -32.51 38.21
CA GLN A 357 -4.13 -31.24 38.60
C GLN A 357 -2.69 -31.17 38.09
N LYS A 358 -2.40 -30.13 37.30
CA LYS A 358 -1.06 -29.81 36.80
C LYS A 358 -0.26 -29.13 37.93
N LYS A 359 0.85 -29.75 38.30
CA LYS A 359 1.83 -29.31 39.30
C LYS A 359 2.34 -27.90 38.96
N LYS A 360 2.29 -26.97 39.93
CA LYS A 360 2.84 -25.61 39.79
C LYS A 360 4.37 -25.67 39.70
N GLU A 361 4.92 -25.25 38.57
CA GLU A 361 6.34 -24.97 38.40
C GLU A 361 6.71 -23.61 39.04
N PRO A 362 7.97 -23.41 39.44
CA PRO A 362 8.41 -22.22 40.17
C PRO A 362 8.28 -20.97 39.29
N ILE A 363 7.73 -19.89 39.87
CA ILE A 363 7.59 -18.59 39.22
C ILE A 363 9.00 -18.01 38.99
N VAL A 364 9.49 -18.10 37.75
CA VAL A 364 10.51 -17.18 37.25
C VAL A 364 9.90 -15.78 37.36
N PRO A 365 10.55 -14.78 37.98
CA PRO A 365 10.03 -13.42 38.01
C PRO A 365 9.86 -12.95 36.57
N GLN A 366 8.60 -12.89 36.11
CA GLN A 366 8.29 -12.39 34.80
C GLN A 366 8.75 -10.93 34.76
N PRO A 367 9.45 -10.49 33.68
CA PRO A 367 9.72 -9.07 33.50
C PRO A 367 8.39 -8.31 33.62
N PRO A 368 8.38 -7.11 34.23
CA PRO A 368 7.14 -6.40 34.55
C PRO A 368 6.27 -6.29 33.29
N VAL A 369 5.04 -6.80 33.38
CA VAL A 369 4.05 -6.69 32.29
C VAL A 369 3.86 -5.20 32.01
N LYS A 370 4.39 -4.72 30.88
CA LYS A 370 4.25 -3.33 30.43
C LYS A 370 2.74 -3.06 30.29
N LYS A 371 2.17 -2.24 31.18
CA LYS A 371 0.75 -1.84 31.07
C LYS A 371 0.59 -1.05 29.78
N LEU A 372 -0.29 -1.48 28.89
CA LEU A 372 -0.63 -0.76 27.67
C LEU A 372 -1.83 0.14 27.97
N GLY A 373 -1.69 1.44 27.69
CA GLY A 373 -2.79 2.40 27.82
C GLY A 373 -3.98 2.03 26.94
N ARG A 374 -5.16 2.52 27.31
CA ARG A 374 -6.42 2.39 26.55
C ARG A 374 -7.20 3.69 26.59
N VAL A 375 -7.91 4.01 25.51
CA VAL A 375 -8.89 5.10 25.47
C VAL A 375 -10.19 4.53 24.93
N ARG A 376 -11.32 4.88 25.56
CA ARG A 376 -12.65 4.41 25.17
C ARG A 376 -13.57 5.59 24.87
N CYS A 377 -14.33 5.50 23.79
CA CYS A 377 -15.46 6.43 23.61
C CYS A 377 -16.63 5.96 24.46
N ILE A 378 -17.10 6.82 25.36
CA ILE A 378 -18.20 6.49 26.29
C ILE A 378 -19.50 7.19 25.90
N GLU A 379 -19.42 8.26 25.11
CA GLU A 379 -20.56 9.01 24.59
C GLU A 379 -20.16 9.62 23.25
N GLY A 380 -21.07 9.63 22.28
CA GLY A 380 -20.79 10.12 20.92
C GLY A 380 -20.70 9.03 19.86
N ASN A 381 -20.40 9.43 18.63
CA ASN A 381 -20.42 8.55 17.45
C ASN A 381 -19.01 8.29 16.93
N SER A 382 -18.22 7.50 17.67
CA SER A 382 -16.86 7.15 17.26
C SER A 382 -16.81 5.93 16.33
N ASN A 383 -15.82 5.89 15.44
CA ASN A 383 -15.55 4.73 14.56
C ASN A 383 -15.09 3.47 15.32
N VAL A 384 -14.51 3.63 16.51
CA VAL A 384 -14.08 2.53 17.37
C VAL A 384 -14.62 2.71 18.79
N PRO A 385 -15.11 1.63 19.44
CA PRO A 385 -15.58 1.73 20.83
C PRO A 385 -14.41 1.99 21.79
N GLY A 386 -13.20 1.55 21.45
CA GLY A 386 -11.98 1.89 22.16
C GLY A 386 -10.72 1.53 21.38
N TYR A 387 -9.61 2.14 21.77
CA TYR A 387 -8.30 1.98 21.14
C TYR A 387 -7.26 1.58 22.18
N LYS A 388 -6.49 0.54 21.86
CA LYS A 388 -5.35 0.09 22.68
C LYS A 388 -4.09 0.70 22.13
N PHE A 389 -3.33 1.39 22.97
CA PHE A 389 -2.06 2.00 22.57
C PHE A 389 -1.08 0.89 22.17
N PRO A 390 -0.51 0.89 20.95
CA PRO A 390 0.77 0.23 20.71
C PRO A 390 1.82 0.86 21.63
N GLU A 391 2.82 0.08 22.05
CA GLU A 391 3.87 0.58 22.94
C GLU A 391 4.47 1.85 22.34
N GLU A 392 4.26 2.98 23.03
CA GLU A 392 4.77 4.34 22.72
C GLU A 392 3.99 5.18 21.71
N ASN A 393 2.83 4.73 21.23
CA ASN A 393 2.08 5.51 20.25
C ASN A 393 1.21 6.62 20.85
N LYS A 394 1.25 7.77 20.21
CA LYS A 394 0.24 8.84 20.29
C LYS A 394 -1.05 8.38 19.59
N ILE A 395 -2.19 8.74 20.16
CA ILE A 395 -3.51 8.63 19.50
C ILE A 395 -3.99 10.03 19.20
N ILE A 396 -4.40 10.25 17.96
CA ILE A 396 -5.05 11.47 17.50
C ILE A 396 -6.55 11.21 17.45
N VAL A 397 -7.31 12.14 18.05
CA VAL A 397 -8.77 12.13 18.08
C VAL A 397 -9.29 13.36 17.35
N GLY A 398 -10.31 13.18 16.51
CA GLY A 398 -10.90 14.27 15.73
C GLY A 398 -11.89 13.76 14.70
N ALA A 399 -12.30 14.63 13.78
CA ALA A 399 -13.29 14.30 12.74
C ALA A 399 -12.69 13.71 11.45
N ASN A 400 -11.37 13.83 11.22
CA ASN A 400 -10.74 13.37 9.97
C ASN A 400 -10.39 11.86 10.04
N PRO A 401 -11.05 10.99 9.24
CA PRO A 401 -10.83 9.54 9.28
C PRO A 401 -9.46 9.07 8.81
N THR A 402 -8.70 9.94 8.16
CA THR A 402 -7.43 9.57 7.52
C THR A 402 -6.22 9.93 8.38
N ARG A 403 -6.39 10.88 9.31
CA ARG A 403 -5.36 11.35 10.24
C ARG A 403 -5.60 10.93 11.69
N CYS A 404 -6.88 10.78 12.07
CA CYS A 404 -7.25 10.37 13.41
C CYS A 404 -7.39 8.85 13.52
N GLN A 405 -6.87 8.27 14.59
CA GLN A 405 -7.11 6.87 14.91
C GLN A 405 -8.48 6.68 15.57
N ILE A 406 -8.92 7.67 16.36
CA ILE A 406 -10.29 7.74 16.88
C ILE A 406 -11.03 8.85 16.13
N VAL A 407 -12.02 8.47 15.35
CA VAL A 407 -12.75 9.36 14.45
C VAL A 407 -14.13 9.60 15.02
N ILE A 408 -14.48 10.86 15.23
CA ILE A 408 -15.80 11.29 15.70
C ILE A 408 -16.66 11.67 14.49
N ASN A 409 -17.65 10.85 14.17
CA ASN A 409 -18.48 11.00 12.99
C ASN A 409 -19.67 11.96 13.23
N GLY A 410 -19.90 12.88 12.29
CA GLY A 410 -21.11 13.71 12.27
C GLY A 410 -21.17 14.78 13.37
N ALA A 411 -20.02 15.17 13.93
CA ALA A 411 -19.93 16.20 14.97
C ALA A 411 -19.35 17.51 14.40
N PRO A 412 -20.19 18.51 14.08
CA PRO A 412 -19.74 19.73 13.39
C PRO A 412 -18.80 20.61 14.23
N HIS A 413 -18.84 20.47 15.56
CA HIS A 413 -18.00 21.25 16.47
C HIS A 413 -16.68 20.55 16.82
N VAL A 414 -16.45 19.32 16.34
CA VAL A 414 -15.22 18.57 16.56
C VAL A 414 -14.26 18.84 15.39
N SER A 415 -13.14 19.51 15.68
CA SER A 415 -12.05 19.74 14.72
C SER A 415 -11.53 18.43 14.08
N ASN A 416 -11.06 18.54 12.84
CA ASN A 416 -10.48 17.44 12.07
C ASN A 416 -9.33 16.74 12.82
N ILE A 417 -8.41 17.51 13.39
CA ILE A 417 -7.57 17.15 14.54
C ILE A 417 -8.08 17.89 15.78
N HIS A 418 -8.57 17.19 16.79
CA HIS A 418 -9.17 17.80 17.99
C HIS A 418 -8.22 17.77 19.19
N CYS A 419 -7.71 16.60 19.53
CA CYS A 419 -6.77 16.44 20.63
C CYS A 419 -5.83 15.25 20.37
N SER A 420 -4.63 15.31 20.94
CA SER A 420 -3.72 14.17 21.00
C SER A 420 -3.68 13.59 22.41
N ILE A 421 -3.54 12.27 22.49
CA ILE A 421 -3.45 11.52 23.74
C ILE A 421 -2.25 10.59 23.66
N ARG A 422 -1.34 10.72 24.62
CA ARG A 422 -0.18 9.82 24.77
C ARG A 422 -0.22 9.14 26.12
N TYR A 423 0.10 7.85 26.15
CA TYR A 423 0.13 7.10 27.40
C TYR A 423 1.55 7.02 27.98
N ASN A 424 1.70 7.42 29.23
CA ASN A 424 2.95 7.28 29.98
C ASN A 424 2.89 6.01 30.83
N ALA A 425 3.60 4.97 30.39
CA ALA A 425 3.62 3.67 31.05
C ALA A 425 4.29 3.67 32.44
N GLN A 426 5.25 4.57 32.68
CA GLN A 426 5.96 4.65 33.97
C GLN A 426 5.06 5.18 35.08
N ARG A 427 4.21 6.16 34.74
CA ARG A 427 3.32 6.85 35.70
C ARG A 427 1.87 6.37 35.64
N ASN A 428 1.53 5.53 34.65
CA ASN A 428 0.16 5.09 34.37
C ASN A 428 -0.80 6.29 34.19
N THR A 429 -0.32 7.30 33.49
CA THR A 429 -1.00 8.58 33.21
C THR A 429 -1.13 8.78 31.70
N TYR A 430 -1.99 9.71 31.33
CA TYR A 430 -2.24 10.12 29.96
C TYR A 430 -1.91 11.60 29.82
N ILE A 431 -1.06 11.92 28.85
CA ILE A 431 -0.74 13.29 28.47
C ILE A 431 -1.71 13.67 27.35
N VAL A 432 -2.47 14.72 27.56
CA VAL A 432 -3.51 15.22 26.66
C VAL A 432 -3.16 16.64 26.23
N LYS A 433 -3.20 16.89 24.92
CA LYS A 433 -3.06 18.23 24.34
C LYS A 433 -4.31 18.59 23.54
N ASP A 434 -4.84 19.79 23.75
CA ASP A 434 -5.97 20.32 22.97
C ASP A 434 -5.46 21.08 21.75
N HIS A 435 -5.84 20.67 20.55
CA HIS A 435 -5.50 21.35 19.29
C HIS A 435 -6.72 22.04 18.66
N SER A 436 -7.88 21.85 19.26
CA SER A 436 -9.16 22.18 18.67
C SER A 436 -9.49 23.68 18.66
N SER A 437 -10.48 24.06 17.86
CA SER A 437 -11.05 25.42 17.87
C SER A 437 -11.99 25.61 19.06
N ASN A 438 -12.84 24.61 19.34
CA ASN A 438 -13.91 24.70 20.32
C ASN A 438 -13.53 24.23 21.73
N GLY A 439 -12.36 23.59 21.88
CA GLY A 439 -11.78 23.19 23.15
C GLY A 439 -12.06 21.74 23.53
N THR A 440 -11.10 21.18 24.28
CA THR A 440 -11.24 19.94 25.03
C THR A 440 -11.43 20.27 26.52
N PHE A 441 -12.32 19.55 27.20
CA PHE A 441 -12.69 19.84 28.59
C PHE A 441 -12.50 18.63 29.50
N VAL A 442 -12.04 18.88 30.73
CA VAL A 442 -11.98 17.89 31.81
C VAL A 442 -12.71 18.45 33.02
N ASN A 443 -13.70 17.73 33.53
CA ASN A 443 -14.55 18.17 34.65
C ASN A 443 -15.16 19.57 34.44
N GLY A 444 -15.48 19.92 33.18
CA GLY A 444 -16.03 21.23 32.81
C GLY A 444 -15.00 22.36 32.66
N ALA A 445 -13.73 22.14 33.01
CA ALA A 445 -12.65 23.10 32.77
C ALA A 445 -12.04 22.88 31.38
N ARG A 446 -11.91 23.97 30.60
CA ARG A 446 -11.27 23.94 29.28
C ARG A 446 -9.76 23.77 29.45
N LEU A 447 -9.17 22.83 28.71
CA LEU A 447 -7.73 22.68 28.64
C LEU A 447 -7.12 23.90 27.93
N PRO A 448 -5.94 24.38 28.35
CA PRO A 448 -5.22 25.37 27.59
C PRO A 448 -4.84 24.80 26.21
N LYS A 449 -5.02 25.60 25.18
CA LYS A 449 -4.74 25.20 23.80
C LYS A 449 -3.24 24.96 23.61
N ASP A 450 -2.92 23.87 22.92
CA ASP A 450 -1.57 23.40 22.58
C ASP A 450 -0.65 23.20 23.79
N GLN A 451 -1.23 23.01 24.99
CA GLN A 451 -0.49 22.75 26.21
C GLN A 451 -0.69 21.31 26.70
N ALA A 452 0.42 20.61 26.96
CA ALA A 452 0.40 19.26 27.49
C ALA A 452 -0.09 19.25 28.94
N MET A 453 -1.19 18.54 29.18
CA MET A 453 -1.78 18.35 30.51
C MET A 453 -1.83 16.86 30.84
N GLU A 454 -1.36 16.49 32.03
CA GLU A 454 -1.27 15.09 32.44
C GLU A 454 -2.43 14.70 33.36
N TYR A 455 -3.10 13.59 33.03
CA TYR A 455 -4.27 13.09 33.74
C TYR A 455 -4.13 11.61 34.11
N PRO A 456 -4.68 11.17 35.24
CA PRO A 456 -4.70 9.76 35.62
C PRO A 456 -5.69 8.96 34.76
N ALA A 457 -5.51 7.64 34.74
CA ALA A 457 -6.54 6.72 34.27
C ALA A 457 -7.87 6.93 35.04
N GLY A 458 -8.99 6.78 34.35
CA GLY A 458 -10.35 7.09 34.81
C GLY A 458 -10.87 8.46 34.35
N THR A 459 -10.01 9.36 33.88
CA THR A 459 -10.40 10.73 33.47
C THR A 459 -11.32 10.72 32.25
N ILE A 460 -12.33 11.58 32.26
CA ILE A 460 -13.26 11.78 31.14
C ILE A 460 -12.93 13.11 30.45
N LEU A 461 -12.58 13.02 29.16
CA LEU A 461 -12.47 14.14 28.25
C LEU A 461 -13.83 14.40 27.60
N SER A 462 -14.24 15.65 27.54
CA SER A 462 -15.42 16.12 26.82
C SER A 462 -14.96 16.99 25.66
N LEU A 463 -15.37 16.67 24.43
CA LEU A 463 -14.93 17.37 23.23
C LEU A 463 -15.95 18.44 22.82
N ALA A 464 -15.48 19.63 22.45
CA ALA A 464 -16.30 20.73 21.94
C ALA A 464 -17.54 21.06 22.81
N ASP A 465 -18.74 20.78 22.30
CA ASP A 465 -20.03 21.01 22.95
C ASP A 465 -20.38 19.96 24.02
N GLY A 466 -19.54 18.94 24.18
CA GLY A 466 -19.72 17.84 25.12
C GLY A 466 -20.64 16.72 24.68
N SER A 467 -21.06 16.73 23.41
CA SER A 467 -21.79 15.61 22.77
C SER A 467 -20.94 14.34 22.63
N ASN A 468 -19.61 14.47 22.68
CA ASN A 468 -18.67 13.37 22.56
C ASN A 468 -17.74 13.33 23.77
N LYS A 469 -17.64 12.16 24.42
CA LYS A 469 -16.81 11.95 25.61
C LYS A 469 -15.93 10.72 25.49
N LEU A 470 -14.68 10.88 25.89
CA LEU A 470 -13.65 9.84 25.89
C LEU A 470 -13.19 9.57 27.32
N ARG A 471 -13.09 8.30 27.71
CA ARG A 471 -12.50 7.87 28.97
C ARG A 471 -11.06 7.40 28.74
N LEU A 472 -10.14 7.92 29.55
CA LEU A 472 -8.74 7.52 29.58
C LEU A 472 -8.59 6.32 30.52
N GLY A 473 -8.07 5.19 30.06
CA GLY A 473 -7.96 3.95 30.84
C GLY A 473 -9.30 3.21 31.07
N ASP A 474 -9.19 1.96 31.54
CA ASP A 474 -10.33 1.11 31.91
C ASP A 474 -10.62 1.19 33.42
#